data_AF-A0A443I499-F1
#
_entry.id   AF-A0A443I499-F1
#
_cell.length_a   1.000
_cell.length_b   1.000
_cell.length_c   1.000
_cell.angle_alpha   90.00
_cell.angle_beta   90.00
_cell.angle_gamma   90.00
#
_symmetry.space_group_name_H-M   'P 1'
#
loop_
_entity.id
_entity.type
_entity.pdbx_description
1 polymer ?
#
loop_
_entity_poly.entity_id
_entity_poly.type
_entity_poly.pdbx_seq_one_letter_code
_entity_poly.pdbx_strand_id
1 'polypeptide(L)'
;MIDLLCARVPRLIILKFSIYSHPRLNLPTNLRILTMAPKKGGSEKVPGENGSVMILDYLRKQNRPYSAIEISTNLQNKVTKANAVKILKDMHEKGQIEGRAAGKQLVYHALQDPTDDVTPEALARISDEIEQLEKQLADYKNREKGLKSELSRMGTTVSFADLEQNVSKLEDETRSIHLRLKELCNDDTAEVSMEEKAQTEKEWKMWQRHAAVRERICRHLWERCTEVMSEDTTKEELWESLGLGGSI
;
A
#
# COMPACT_ATOMS: atom_id res chain seq x y z
N MET A 1 -1.64 62.58 -6.22
CA MET A 1 -1.97 63.17 -4.92
C MET A 1 -3.49 63.08 -4.78
N ILE A 2 -3.95 62.15 -3.94
CA ILE A 2 -5.19 62.20 -3.15
C ILE A 2 -6.48 62.07 -3.98
N ASP A 3 -7.06 60.86 -4.07
CA ASP A 3 -8.14 60.34 -3.19
C ASP A 3 -9.52 60.84 -3.66
N LEU A 4 -10.67 60.15 -3.55
CA LEU A 4 -11.07 58.94 -2.86
C LEU A 4 -12.47 58.58 -3.43
N LEU A 5 -12.79 57.29 -3.44
CA LEU A 5 -14.12 56.71 -3.19
C LEU A 5 -15.33 57.14 -4.05
N CYS A 6 -15.75 56.22 -4.93
CA CYS A 6 -17.16 55.83 -4.98
C CYS A 6 -17.27 54.31 -5.05
N ALA A 7 -17.59 53.71 -3.91
CA ALA A 7 -17.89 52.30 -3.72
C ALA A 7 -19.41 52.10 -3.63
N ARG A 8 -20.01 51.17 -4.39
CA ARG A 8 -21.00 50.18 -3.89
C ARG A 8 -21.51 49.19 -4.98
N VAL A 9 -20.98 47.95 -4.95
CA VAL A 9 -21.68 46.63 -4.85
C VAL A 9 -22.71 46.24 -5.96
N PRO A 10 -22.58 45.05 -6.61
CA PRO A 10 -23.04 43.75 -6.07
C PRO A 10 -22.01 42.62 -6.21
N ARG A 11 -21.75 41.82 -5.15
CA ARG A 11 -22.38 40.50 -4.90
C ARG A 11 -22.39 39.60 -6.14
N LEU A 12 -21.54 38.57 -6.13
CA LEU A 12 -21.53 37.29 -6.87
C LEU A 12 -20.04 36.95 -7.07
N ILE A 13 -19.45 35.85 -6.59
CA ILE A 13 -19.85 34.47 -6.76
C ILE A 13 -19.15 33.64 -5.68
N ILE A 14 -19.98 32.99 -4.87
CA ILE A 14 -19.65 31.75 -4.19
C ILE A 14 -19.75 30.67 -5.27
N LEU A 15 -18.62 30.18 -5.80
CA LEU A 15 -18.54 28.87 -6.46
C LEU A 15 -18.24 27.88 -5.34
N LYS A 16 -19.25 27.26 -4.72
CA LYS A 16 -19.84 25.99 -5.17
C LYS A 16 -18.78 25.08 -5.81
N PHE A 17 -18.09 24.32 -4.97
CA PHE A 17 -17.70 22.97 -5.32
C PHE A 17 -18.45 22.02 -4.39
N SER A 18 -19.70 21.75 -4.78
CA SER A 18 -20.42 20.58 -4.33
C SER A 18 -21.04 19.93 -5.57
N ILE A 19 -20.96 18.61 -5.58
CA ILE A 19 -21.72 17.64 -6.39
C ILE A 19 -21.16 17.34 -7.79
N TYR A 20 -20.37 16.26 -7.85
CA TYR A 20 -20.51 15.04 -8.69
C TYR A 20 -19.32 14.15 -8.30
N SER A 21 -19.35 13.39 -7.19
CA SER A 21 -20.02 12.08 -7.08
C SER A 21 -20.24 11.44 -8.45
N HIS A 22 -19.31 10.58 -8.89
CA HIS A 22 -19.52 9.34 -9.64
C HIS A 22 -18.24 8.46 -9.45
N PRO A 23 -18.36 7.14 -9.55
CA PRO A 23 -17.98 6.25 -8.46
C PRO A 23 -16.53 5.77 -8.57
N ARG A 24 -15.82 5.78 -7.44
CA ARG A 24 -14.77 4.78 -7.24
C ARG A 24 -15.47 3.43 -7.28
N LEU A 25 -15.24 2.65 -8.34
CA LEU A 25 -15.48 1.22 -8.35
C LEU A 25 -14.58 0.62 -7.26
N ASN A 26 -15.10 0.60 -6.04
CA ASN A 26 -14.67 -0.33 -5.02
C ASN A 26 -15.05 -1.71 -5.57
N LEU A 27 -14.12 -2.36 -6.27
CA LEU A 27 -14.18 -3.81 -6.35
C LEU A 27 -14.14 -4.31 -4.89
N PRO A 28 -15.09 -5.14 -4.46
CA PRO A 28 -15.06 -5.69 -3.13
C PRO A 28 -13.76 -6.49 -2.99
N THR A 29 -12.82 -5.96 -2.21
CA THR A 29 -11.70 -6.72 -1.65
C THR A 29 -12.26 -7.66 -0.57
N ASN A 30 -13.16 -8.56 -0.98
CA ASN A 30 -13.63 -9.67 -0.17
C ASN A 30 -12.85 -10.92 -0.55
N LEU A 31 -11.58 -10.92 -0.19
CA LEU A 31 -10.85 -12.16 0.15
C LEU A 31 -9.85 -11.88 1.27
N ARG A 32 -10.28 -11.09 2.26
CA ARG A 32 -9.88 -11.41 3.63
C ARG A 32 -10.74 -12.59 4.04
N ILE A 33 -10.15 -13.78 4.03
CA ILE A 33 -10.63 -14.90 4.84
C ILE A 33 -10.52 -14.42 6.29
N LEU A 34 -11.53 -13.68 6.74
CA LEU A 34 -11.82 -13.51 8.15
C LEU A 34 -12.11 -14.92 8.62
N THR A 35 -11.12 -15.51 9.26
CA THR A 35 -11.28 -16.62 10.18
C THR A 35 -12.40 -16.24 11.13
N MET A 36 -13.61 -16.71 10.81
CA MET A 36 -14.77 -16.56 11.66
C MET A 36 -14.52 -17.42 12.90
N ALA A 37 -14.10 -16.79 13.99
CA ALA A 37 -14.31 -17.35 15.32
C ALA A 37 -15.80 -17.72 15.44
N PRO A 38 -16.15 -18.89 16.02
CA PRO A 38 -17.53 -19.34 16.03
C PRO A 38 -18.37 -18.35 16.84
N LYS A 39 -19.22 -17.57 16.15
CA LYS A 39 -20.28 -16.82 16.81
C LYS A 39 -21.18 -17.83 17.49
N LYS A 40 -21.12 -17.86 18.82
CA LYS A 40 -22.03 -18.60 19.70
C LYS A 40 -23.41 -17.93 19.67
N GLY A 41 -24.07 -17.99 18.52
CA GLY A 41 -25.49 -17.68 18.38
C GLY A 41 -26.28 -18.84 18.95
N GLY A 42 -27.24 -18.55 19.83
CA GLY A 42 -28.13 -19.57 20.37
C GLY A 42 -28.83 -20.29 19.21
N SER A 43 -28.53 -21.58 19.04
CA SER A 43 -29.19 -22.43 18.06
C SER A 43 -30.66 -22.57 18.45
N GLU A 44 -31.56 -22.09 17.60
CA GLU A 44 -32.99 -22.34 17.74
C GLU A 44 -33.22 -23.85 17.86
N LYS A 45 -33.86 -24.25 18.96
CA LYS A 45 -34.02 -25.66 19.33
C LYS A 45 -35.08 -26.26 18.40
N VAL A 46 -34.65 -27.20 17.58
CA VAL A 46 -35.54 -27.82 16.60
C VAL A 46 -36.35 -28.95 17.27
N PRO A 47 -37.69 -28.97 17.12
CA PRO A 47 -38.52 -30.04 17.66
C PRO A 47 -38.23 -31.40 17.00
N GLY A 48 -38.58 -32.48 17.69
CA GLY A 48 -38.03 -33.84 17.47
C GLY A 48 -38.17 -34.42 16.06
N GLU A 49 -39.17 -34.01 15.28
CA GLU A 49 -39.41 -34.52 13.93
C GLU A 49 -38.53 -33.84 12.87
N ASN A 50 -38.27 -32.55 13.01
CA ASN A 50 -37.26 -31.86 12.19
C ASN A 50 -35.83 -32.29 12.59
N GLY A 51 -35.64 -32.70 13.86
CA GLY A 51 -34.37 -33.20 14.37
C GLY A 51 -33.96 -34.56 13.79
N SER A 52 -34.90 -35.46 13.50
CA SER A 52 -34.60 -36.78 12.90
C SER A 52 -34.11 -36.66 11.47
N VAL A 53 -34.75 -35.82 10.66
CA VAL A 53 -34.33 -35.52 9.28
C VAL A 53 -32.92 -34.94 9.26
N MET A 54 -32.65 -33.95 10.13
CA MET A 54 -31.31 -33.35 10.22
C MET A 54 -30.21 -34.36 10.60
N ILE A 55 -30.50 -35.27 11.52
CA ILE A 55 -29.55 -36.31 11.93
C ILE A 55 -29.33 -37.32 10.80
N LEU A 56 -30.38 -37.75 10.11
CA LEU A 56 -30.29 -38.68 9.00
C LEU A 56 -29.47 -38.11 7.84
N ASP A 57 -29.76 -36.87 7.44
CA ASP A 57 -29.03 -36.17 6.38
C ASP A 57 -27.55 -35.99 6.74
N TYR A 58 -27.28 -35.66 8.00
CA TYR A 58 -25.91 -35.54 8.50
C TYR A 58 -25.16 -36.88 8.45
N LEU A 59 -25.77 -37.97 8.93
CA LEU A 59 -25.17 -39.31 8.90
C LEU A 59 -24.92 -39.80 7.48
N ARG A 60 -25.86 -39.57 6.55
CA ARG A 60 -25.69 -39.91 5.13
C ARG A 60 -24.58 -39.10 4.46
N LYS A 61 -24.53 -37.79 4.72
CA LYS A 61 -23.51 -36.90 4.12
C LYS A 61 -22.09 -37.21 4.60
N GLN A 62 -21.94 -37.51 5.88
CA GLN A 62 -20.62 -37.81 6.45
C GLN A 62 -20.20 -39.27 6.26
N ASN A 63 -21.17 -40.19 6.15
CA ASN A 63 -20.98 -41.64 6.03
C ASN A 63 -19.92 -42.19 7.00
N ARG A 64 -19.92 -41.68 8.23
CA ARG A 64 -19.00 -42.04 9.32
C ARG A 64 -19.80 -42.41 10.56
N PRO A 65 -19.32 -43.38 11.37
CA PRO A 65 -19.99 -43.78 12.60
C PRO A 65 -19.80 -42.71 13.69
N TYR A 66 -20.89 -42.26 14.32
CA TYR A 66 -20.87 -41.23 15.36
C TYR A 66 -21.70 -41.60 16.60
N SER A 67 -21.27 -41.12 17.76
CA SER A 67 -22.04 -41.18 19.00
C SER A 67 -23.09 -40.06 19.08
N ALA A 68 -24.10 -40.22 19.95
CA ALA A 68 -25.10 -39.18 20.18
C ALA A 68 -24.51 -37.85 20.69
N ILE A 69 -23.38 -37.91 21.41
CA ILE A 69 -22.66 -36.72 21.89
C ILE A 69 -22.03 -35.98 20.72
N GLU A 70 -21.30 -36.70 19.87
CA GLU A 70 -20.65 -36.13 18.69
C GLU A 70 -21.66 -35.54 17.72
N ILE A 71 -22.79 -36.21 17.50
CA ILE A 71 -23.87 -35.70 16.64
C ILE A 71 -24.42 -34.38 17.18
N SER A 72 -24.72 -34.31 18.49
CA SER A 72 -25.21 -33.06 19.09
C SER A 72 -24.19 -31.92 19.01
N THR A 73 -22.90 -32.24 19.12
CA THR A 73 -21.80 -31.25 19.05
C THR A 73 -21.57 -30.78 17.62
N ASN A 74 -21.53 -31.68 16.64
CA ASN A 74 -21.33 -31.38 15.23
C ASN A 74 -22.52 -30.60 14.63
N LEU A 75 -23.73 -30.87 15.12
CA LEU A 75 -24.93 -30.08 14.79
C LEU A 75 -25.06 -28.79 15.62
N GLN A 76 -24.01 -28.37 16.32
CA GLN A 76 -23.95 -27.12 17.10
C GLN A 76 -25.09 -26.99 18.13
N ASN A 77 -25.48 -28.10 18.78
CA ASN A 77 -26.59 -28.17 19.73
C ASN A 77 -27.99 -27.79 19.19
N LYS A 78 -28.17 -27.75 17.87
CA LYS A 78 -29.52 -27.65 17.26
C LYS A 78 -30.42 -28.80 17.70
N VAL A 79 -29.83 -29.99 17.85
CA VAL A 79 -30.40 -31.13 18.57
C VAL A 79 -29.59 -31.31 19.85
N THR A 80 -30.25 -31.23 21.01
CA THR A 80 -29.60 -31.44 22.31
C THR A 80 -29.17 -32.89 22.47
N LYS A 81 -28.15 -33.16 23.31
CA LYS A 81 -27.68 -34.52 23.58
C LYS A 81 -28.82 -35.48 23.97
N ALA A 82 -29.73 -35.04 24.85
CA ALA A 82 -30.86 -35.87 25.28
C ALA A 82 -31.82 -36.19 24.13
N ASN A 83 -32.13 -35.20 23.29
CA ASN A 83 -32.98 -35.40 22.12
C ASN A 83 -32.28 -36.26 21.07
N ALA A 84 -30.98 -36.09 20.85
CA ALA A 84 -30.19 -36.88 19.92
C ALA A 84 -30.18 -38.36 20.34
N VAL A 85 -29.99 -38.66 21.64
CA VAL A 85 -30.07 -40.04 22.16
C VAL A 85 -31.45 -40.65 21.88
N LYS A 86 -32.53 -39.91 22.14
CA LYS A 86 -33.89 -40.39 21.92
C LYS A 86 -34.15 -40.63 20.42
N ILE A 87 -33.87 -39.63 19.58
CA ILE A 87 -34.10 -39.69 18.13
C ILE A 87 -33.27 -40.82 17.48
N LEU A 88 -32.00 -40.99 17.86
CA LEU A 88 -31.16 -42.06 17.33
C LEU A 88 -31.66 -43.45 17.74
N LYS A 89 -32.14 -43.60 18.98
CA LYS A 89 -32.75 -44.85 19.44
C LYS A 89 -34.03 -45.15 18.66
N ASP A 90 -34.91 -44.15 18.52
CA ASP A 90 -36.16 -44.27 17.76
C ASP A 90 -35.88 -44.60 16.27
N MET A 91 -34.85 -43.99 15.67
CA MET A 91 -34.46 -44.27 14.27
C MET A 91 -33.81 -45.64 14.10
N HIS A 92 -33.08 -46.12 15.11
CA HIS A 92 -32.53 -47.47 15.12
C HIS A 92 -33.63 -48.53 15.25
N GLU A 93 -34.60 -48.30 16.14
CA GLU A 93 -35.79 -49.18 16.30
C GLU A 93 -36.64 -49.22 15.03
N LYS A 94 -36.75 -48.09 14.30
CA LYS A 94 -37.41 -48.01 12.99
C LYS A 94 -36.59 -48.60 11.83
N GLY A 95 -35.37 -49.08 12.09
CA GLY A 95 -34.48 -49.64 11.07
C GLY A 95 -34.02 -48.63 10.02
N GLN A 96 -33.96 -47.34 10.36
CA GLN A 96 -33.48 -46.29 9.44
C GLN A 96 -31.95 -46.10 9.52
N ILE A 97 -31.36 -46.48 10.64
CA ILE A 97 -29.92 -46.41 10.93
C ILE A 97 -29.49 -47.65 11.73
N GLU A 98 -28.23 -48.01 11.62
CA GLU A 98 -27.65 -49.10 12.40
C GLU A 98 -26.85 -48.54 13.58
N GLY A 99 -27.02 -49.16 14.74
CA GLY A 99 -26.33 -48.81 15.98
C GLY A 99 -25.51 -49.98 16.48
N ARG A 100 -24.20 -49.79 16.68
CA ARG A 100 -23.31 -50.81 17.25
C ARG A 100 -22.70 -50.31 18.55
N ALA A 101 -22.66 -51.18 19.55
CA ALA A 101 -22.00 -50.90 20.81
C ALA A 101 -20.47 -50.82 20.61
N ALA A 102 -19.88 -49.68 20.96
CA ALA A 102 -18.45 -49.47 21.00
C ALA A 102 -18.01 -49.26 22.46
N GLY A 103 -17.74 -50.37 23.16
CA GLY A 103 -17.41 -50.35 24.58
C GLY A 103 -18.59 -49.86 25.43
N LYS A 104 -18.43 -48.71 26.09
CA LYS A 104 -19.46 -48.10 26.97
C LYS A 104 -20.44 -47.20 26.23
N GLN A 105 -20.21 -46.91 24.94
CA GLN A 105 -21.02 -45.98 24.15
C GLN A 105 -21.67 -46.69 22.96
N LEU A 106 -22.82 -46.17 22.52
CA LEU A 106 -23.51 -46.64 21.33
C LEU A 106 -23.20 -45.70 20.16
N VAL A 107 -22.74 -46.27 19.05
CA VAL A 107 -22.32 -45.53 17.87
C VAL A 107 -23.25 -45.87 16.73
N TYR A 108 -23.75 -44.87 16.02
CA TYR A 108 -24.72 -45.00 14.96
C TYR A 108 -24.11 -44.62 13.62
N HIS A 109 -24.50 -45.33 12.56
CA HIS A 109 -24.15 -45.02 11.18
C HIS A 109 -25.38 -45.14 10.26
N ALA A 110 -25.31 -44.48 9.12
CA ALA A 110 -26.29 -44.68 8.07
C ALA A 110 -26.18 -46.10 7.51
N LEU A 111 -27.32 -46.66 7.08
CA LEU A 111 -27.34 -47.95 6.39
C LEU A 111 -26.60 -47.82 5.05
N GLN A 112 -25.76 -48.82 4.77
CA GLN A 112 -25.07 -48.97 3.48
C GLN A 112 -25.76 -50.09 2.72
N ASP A 113 -26.18 -49.81 1.49
CA ASP A 113 -26.83 -50.81 0.65
C ASP A 113 -25.75 -51.68 -0.02
N PRO A 114 -25.71 -53.00 0.22
CA PRO A 114 -24.76 -53.90 -0.44
C PRO A 114 -25.02 -54.03 -1.94
N THR A 115 -26.16 -53.58 -2.46
CA THR A 115 -26.43 -53.54 -3.91
C THR A 115 -25.81 -52.33 -4.61
N ASP A 116 -25.37 -51.32 -3.85
CA ASP A 116 -24.58 -50.19 -4.35
C ASP A 116 -23.08 -50.56 -4.50
N ASP A 117 -22.70 -51.81 -4.24
CA ASP A 117 -21.33 -52.28 -4.44
C ASP A 117 -20.94 -52.19 -5.92
N VAL A 118 -19.94 -51.34 -6.18
CA VAL A 118 -19.44 -51.06 -7.53
C VAL A 118 -18.53 -52.21 -7.98
N THR A 119 -18.70 -52.67 -9.23
CA THR A 119 -17.82 -53.71 -9.79
C THR A 119 -16.36 -53.23 -9.84
N PRO A 120 -15.37 -54.13 -9.72
CA PRO A 120 -13.96 -53.73 -9.74
C PRO A 120 -13.57 -52.95 -11.01
N GLU A 121 -14.20 -53.23 -12.16
CA GLU A 121 -13.98 -52.51 -13.42
C GLU A 121 -14.57 -51.09 -13.39
N ALA A 122 -15.70 -50.88 -12.71
CA ALA A 122 -16.25 -49.55 -12.52
C ALA A 122 -15.42 -48.73 -11.51
N LEU A 123 -14.86 -49.36 -10.47
CA LEU A 123 -13.91 -48.72 -9.54
C LEU A 123 -12.61 -48.31 -10.24
N ALA A 124 -12.07 -49.16 -11.12
CA ALA A 124 -10.90 -48.82 -11.93
C ALA A 124 -11.18 -47.60 -12.83
N ARG A 125 -12.33 -47.57 -13.53
CA ARG A 125 -12.73 -46.42 -14.36
C ARG A 125 -12.84 -45.12 -13.56
N ILE A 126 -13.43 -45.17 -12.37
CA ILE A 126 -13.54 -43.98 -11.49
C ILE A 126 -12.14 -43.53 -11.04
N SER A 127 -11.24 -44.47 -10.75
CA SER A 127 -9.87 -44.15 -10.36
C SER A 127 -9.09 -43.48 -11.51
N ASP A 128 -9.24 -43.98 -12.73
CA ASP A 128 -8.65 -43.38 -13.93
C ASP A 128 -9.22 -41.96 -14.18
N GLU A 129 -10.53 -41.78 -13.98
CA GLU A 129 -11.18 -40.47 -14.09
C GLU A 129 -10.67 -39.49 -13.02
N ILE A 130 -10.50 -39.94 -11.78
CA ILE A 130 -9.91 -39.13 -10.70
C ILE A 130 -8.50 -38.70 -11.09
N GLU A 131 -7.65 -39.61 -11.56
CA GLU A 131 -6.28 -39.28 -11.96
C GLU A 131 -6.26 -38.29 -13.13
N GLN A 132 -7.16 -38.46 -14.11
CA GLN A 132 -7.30 -37.53 -15.23
C GLN A 132 -7.73 -36.13 -14.76
N LEU A 133 -8.73 -36.05 -13.87
CA LEU A 133 -9.22 -34.79 -13.33
C LEU A 133 -8.17 -34.09 -12.46
N GLU A 134 -7.39 -34.84 -11.69
CA GLU A 134 -6.27 -34.30 -10.91
C GLU A 134 -5.18 -33.70 -11.80
N LYS A 135 -4.82 -34.37 -12.90
CA LYS A 135 -3.90 -33.83 -13.91
C LYS A 135 -4.44 -32.54 -14.53
N GLN A 136 -5.71 -32.53 -14.93
CA GLN A 136 -6.36 -31.32 -15.47
C GLN A 136 -6.38 -30.18 -14.46
N LEU A 137 -6.67 -30.46 -13.18
CA LEU A 137 -6.63 -29.45 -12.11
C LEU A 137 -5.24 -28.87 -11.92
N ALA A 138 -4.20 -29.70 -11.95
CA ALA A 138 -2.81 -29.23 -11.86
C ALA A 138 -2.47 -28.32 -13.05
N ASP A 139 -2.85 -28.72 -14.26
CA ASP A 139 -2.66 -27.94 -15.49
C ASP A 139 -3.37 -26.58 -15.44
N TYR A 140 -4.65 -26.56 -15.04
CA TYR A 140 -5.41 -25.33 -14.92
C TYR A 140 -4.85 -24.39 -13.84
N LYS A 141 -4.42 -24.91 -12.69
CA LYS A 141 -3.73 -24.11 -11.66
C LYS A 141 -2.44 -23.50 -12.18
N ASN A 142 -1.66 -24.24 -12.96
CA ASN A 142 -0.43 -23.73 -13.57
C ASN A 142 -0.72 -22.64 -14.60
N ARG A 143 -1.73 -22.82 -15.45
CA ARG A 143 -2.18 -21.78 -16.40
C ARG A 143 -2.69 -20.53 -15.68
N GLU A 144 -3.49 -20.68 -14.64
CA GLU A 144 -3.98 -19.57 -13.82
C GLU A 144 -2.82 -18.78 -13.22
N LYS A 145 -1.81 -19.48 -12.68
CA LYS A 145 -0.60 -18.84 -12.14
C LYS A 145 0.17 -18.08 -13.23
N GLY A 146 0.32 -18.68 -14.42
CA GLY A 146 0.94 -18.04 -15.58
C GLY A 146 0.21 -16.75 -15.98
N LEU A 147 -1.10 -16.83 -16.20
CA LEU A 147 -1.93 -15.69 -16.58
C LEU A 147 -1.94 -14.59 -15.50
N LYS A 148 -1.96 -14.93 -14.21
CA LYS A 148 -1.83 -13.95 -13.12
C LYS A 148 -0.48 -13.24 -13.15
N SER A 149 0.60 -13.96 -13.43
CA SER A 149 1.94 -13.35 -13.54
C SER A 149 2.04 -12.40 -14.74
N GLU A 150 1.44 -12.78 -15.86
CA GLU A 150 1.37 -11.95 -17.06
C GLU A 150 0.51 -10.71 -16.85
N LEU A 151 -0.66 -10.86 -16.22
CA LEU A 151 -1.53 -9.75 -15.87
C LEU A 151 -0.83 -8.79 -14.90
N SER A 152 -0.10 -9.31 -13.91
CA SER A 152 0.70 -8.47 -13.00
C SER A 152 1.78 -7.69 -13.76
N ARG A 153 2.50 -8.37 -14.68
CA ARG A 153 3.50 -7.73 -15.55
C ARG A 153 2.88 -6.63 -16.40
N MET A 154 1.76 -6.88 -17.06
CA MET A 154 1.05 -5.86 -17.84
C MET A 154 0.47 -4.75 -16.96
N GLY A 155 0.00 -5.07 -15.75
CA GLY A 155 -0.50 -4.09 -14.79
C GLY A 155 0.57 -3.14 -14.25
N THR A 156 1.85 -3.52 -14.29
CA THR A 156 2.97 -2.60 -13.99
C THR A 156 3.29 -1.64 -15.14
N THR A 157 2.80 -1.91 -16.36
CA THR A 157 2.95 -0.98 -17.47
C THR A 157 1.83 0.06 -17.41
N VAL A 158 2.21 1.33 -17.53
CA VAL A 158 1.28 2.46 -17.56
C VAL A 158 0.33 2.28 -18.74
N SER A 159 -0.97 2.54 -18.52
CA SER A 159 -1.98 2.49 -19.58
C SER A 159 -1.58 3.41 -20.74
N PHE A 160 -1.93 3.04 -21.97
CA PHE A 160 -1.65 3.87 -23.15
C PHE A 160 -2.19 5.30 -22.99
N ALA A 161 -3.40 5.47 -22.44
CA ALA A 161 -3.99 6.79 -22.18
C ALA A 161 -3.20 7.60 -21.12
N ASP A 162 -2.71 6.94 -20.08
CA ASP A 162 -1.87 7.57 -19.05
C ASP A 162 -0.50 7.93 -19.62
N LEU A 163 0.02 7.12 -20.56
CA LEU A 163 1.27 7.40 -21.26
C LEU A 163 1.16 8.65 -22.13
N GLU A 164 0.09 8.77 -22.93
CA GLU A 164 -0.18 9.99 -23.73
C GLU A 164 -0.28 11.23 -22.84
N GLN A 165 -0.97 11.13 -21.70
CA GLN A 165 -1.07 12.23 -20.75
C GLN A 165 0.31 12.61 -20.17
N ASN A 166 1.14 11.62 -19.83
CA ASN A 166 2.47 11.87 -19.29
C ASN A 166 3.40 12.51 -20.34
N VAL A 167 3.33 12.06 -21.60
CA VAL A 167 4.07 12.67 -22.70
C VAL A 167 3.69 14.13 -22.87
N SER A 168 2.39 14.43 -22.96
CA SER A 168 1.91 15.81 -23.09
C SER A 168 2.39 16.70 -21.93
N LYS A 169 2.35 16.20 -20.68
CA LYS A 169 2.85 16.93 -19.51
C LYS A 169 4.35 17.20 -19.59
N LEU A 170 5.15 16.19 -19.95
CA LEU A 170 6.60 16.32 -20.07
C LEU A 170 6.98 17.29 -21.21
N GLU A 171 6.22 17.31 -22.31
CA GLU A 171 6.40 18.27 -23.39
C GLU A 171 6.06 19.70 -22.97
N ASP A 172 5.01 19.89 -22.17
CA ASP A 172 4.66 21.19 -21.58
C ASP A 172 5.75 21.67 -20.60
N GLU A 173 6.22 20.79 -19.71
CA GLU A 173 7.31 21.08 -18.77
C GLU A 173 8.60 21.44 -19.50
N THR A 174 8.96 20.66 -20.52
CA THR A 174 10.13 20.91 -21.36
C THR A 174 10.02 22.28 -22.02
N ARG A 175 8.86 22.61 -22.61
CA ARG A 175 8.64 23.94 -23.20
C ARG A 175 8.77 25.06 -22.18
N SER A 176 8.20 24.89 -20.99
CA SER A 176 8.29 25.87 -19.90
C SER A 176 9.74 26.09 -19.44
N ILE A 177 10.51 25.02 -19.26
CA ILE A 177 11.93 25.09 -18.89
C ILE A 177 12.74 25.80 -19.98
N HIS A 178 12.50 25.48 -21.26
CA HIS A 178 13.20 26.15 -22.36
C HIS A 178 12.84 27.63 -22.47
N LEU A 179 11.59 28.01 -22.25
CA LEU A 179 11.18 29.42 -22.21
C LEU A 179 11.88 30.16 -21.06
N ARG A 180 11.88 29.57 -19.86
CA ARG A 180 12.56 30.13 -18.70
C ARG A 180 14.07 30.26 -18.92
N LEU A 181 14.69 29.26 -19.54
CA LEU A 181 16.10 29.30 -19.90
C LEU A 181 16.36 30.44 -20.89
N LYS A 182 15.51 30.56 -21.92
CA LYS A 182 15.61 31.64 -22.89
C LYS A 182 15.46 33.02 -22.24
N GLU A 183 14.52 33.20 -21.32
CA GLU A 183 14.37 34.43 -20.54
C GLU A 183 15.62 34.76 -19.74
N LEU A 184 16.20 33.78 -19.04
CA LEU A 184 17.43 33.93 -18.26
C LEU A 184 18.67 34.20 -19.13
N CYS A 185 18.71 33.70 -20.36
CA CYS A 185 19.81 33.91 -21.32
C CYS A 185 19.64 35.15 -22.20
N ASN A 186 18.45 35.77 -22.25
CA ASN A 186 18.20 36.99 -23.04
C ASN A 186 18.74 38.25 -22.36
N ASP A 187 18.84 38.24 -21.03
CA ASP A 187 19.61 39.23 -20.31
C ASP A 187 21.10 38.93 -20.56
N ASP A 188 21.95 39.93 -20.80
CA ASP A 188 23.41 39.86 -21.06
C ASP A 188 24.23 39.19 -19.92
N THR A 189 23.61 38.35 -19.11
CA THR A 189 24.22 37.36 -18.22
C THR A 189 24.99 36.34 -19.04
N ALA A 190 26.28 36.63 -19.27
CA ALA A 190 27.25 35.64 -19.71
C ALA A 190 27.13 34.40 -18.82
N GLU A 191 26.92 33.24 -19.43
CA GLU A 191 26.86 31.95 -18.75
C GLU A 191 28.26 31.63 -18.19
N VAL A 192 28.55 32.10 -16.98
CA VAL A 192 29.83 31.85 -16.32
C VAL A 192 29.90 30.38 -15.94
N SER A 193 30.84 29.67 -16.54
CA SER A 193 31.07 28.26 -16.21
C SER A 193 31.53 28.13 -14.75
N MET A 194 31.22 26.99 -14.13
CA MET A 194 31.66 26.72 -12.75
C MET A 194 33.19 26.80 -12.61
N GLU A 195 33.91 26.43 -13.66
CA GLU A 195 35.37 26.49 -13.75
C GLU A 195 35.88 27.94 -13.77
N GLU A 196 35.26 28.82 -14.57
CA GLU A 196 35.60 30.24 -14.63
C GLU A 196 35.35 30.92 -13.28
N LYS A 197 34.20 30.65 -12.66
CA LYS A 197 33.87 31.15 -11.32
C LYS A 197 34.89 30.69 -10.28
N ALA A 198 35.31 29.43 -10.33
CA ALA A 198 36.30 28.89 -9.40
C ALA A 198 37.68 29.54 -9.61
N GLN A 199 38.05 29.85 -10.84
CA GLN A 199 39.30 30.53 -11.16
C GLN A 199 39.29 31.99 -10.66
N THR A 200 38.22 32.74 -10.94
CA THR A 200 38.06 34.11 -10.43
C THR A 200 38.07 34.15 -8.90
N GLU A 201 37.43 33.18 -8.24
CA GLU A 201 37.44 33.07 -6.77
C GLU A 201 38.85 32.82 -6.20
N LYS A 202 39.66 32.00 -6.89
CA LYS A 202 41.06 31.78 -6.50
C LYS A 202 41.89 33.05 -6.64
N GLU A 203 41.74 33.75 -7.75
CA GLU A 203 42.44 35.01 -8.02
C GLU A 203 42.03 36.08 -7.01
N TRP A 204 40.73 36.21 -6.72
CA TRP A 204 40.21 37.12 -5.71
C TRP A 204 40.80 36.84 -4.33
N LYS A 205 40.83 35.57 -3.90
CA LYS A 205 41.47 35.16 -2.64
C LYS A 205 42.97 35.45 -2.61
N MET A 206 43.67 35.26 -3.72
CA MET A 206 45.09 35.58 -3.84
C MET A 206 45.33 37.08 -3.65
N TRP A 207 44.59 37.92 -4.36
CA TRP A 207 44.70 39.38 -4.25
C TRP A 207 44.30 39.90 -2.88
N GLN A 208 43.29 39.31 -2.25
CA GLN A 208 42.89 39.65 -0.88
C GLN A 208 44.03 39.37 0.13
N ARG A 209 44.72 38.23 0.00
CA ARG A 209 45.90 37.92 0.84
C ARG A 209 47.02 38.92 0.60
N HIS A 210 47.31 39.25 -0.66
CA HIS A 210 48.34 40.25 -0.97
C HIS A 210 47.99 41.63 -0.41
N ALA A 211 46.74 42.06 -0.53
CA ALA A 211 46.26 43.31 0.06
C ALA A 211 46.43 43.32 1.58
N ALA A 212 46.00 42.26 2.28
CA ALA A 212 46.13 42.16 3.73
C ALA A 212 47.60 42.17 4.21
N VAL A 213 48.49 41.48 3.50
CA VAL A 213 49.93 41.51 3.81
C VAL A 213 50.52 42.91 3.59
N ARG A 214 50.17 43.57 2.48
CA ARG A 214 50.63 44.93 2.17
C ARG A 214 50.11 45.94 3.18
N GLU A 215 48.84 45.84 3.56
CA GLU A 215 48.22 46.66 4.61
C GLU A 215 48.97 46.49 5.93
N ARG A 216 49.25 45.25 6.35
CA ARG A 216 50.01 44.97 7.57
C ARG A 216 51.42 45.56 7.54
N ILE A 217 52.13 45.43 6.42
CA ILE A 217 53.47 46.01 6.26
C ILE A 217 53.41 47.53 6.31
N CYS A 218 52.46 48.14 5.61
CA CYS A 218 52.26 49.58 5.59
C CYS A 218 51.94 50.11 6.99
N ARG A 219 51.01 49.47 7.72
CA ARG A 219 50.67 49.82 9.10
C ARG A 219 51.85 49.68 10.04
N HIS A 220 52.60 48.59 9.97
CA HIS A 220 53.77 48.38 10.83
C HIS A 220 54.90 49.40 10.54
N LEU A 221 55.13 49.74 9.27
CA LEU A 221 56.08 50.79 8.90
C LEU A 221 55.61 52.15 9.43
N TRP A 222 54.32 52.44 9.27
CA TRP A 222 53.69 53.67 9.74
C TRP A 222 53.82 53.82 11.26
N GLU A 223 53.47 52.80 12.03
CA GLU A 223 53.64 52.76 13.48
C GLU A 223 55.08 53.13 13.88
N ARG A 224 56.07 52.45 13.29
CA ARG A 224 57.49 52.69 13.58
C ARG A 224 57.96 54.10 13.19
N CYS A 225 57.45 54.64 12.09
CA CYS A 225 57.73 56.02 11.70
C CYS A 225 57.15 57.02 12.71
N THR A 226 55.91 56.79 13.16
CA THR A 226 55.22 57.69 14.10
C THR A 226 55.71 57.60 15.55
N GLU A 227 56.35 56.50 15.95
CA GLU A 227 56.95 56.33 17.28
C GLU A 227 58.17 57.24 17.53
N VAL A 228 58.85 57.68 16.46
CA VAL A 228 60.09 58.48 16.53
C VAL A 228 59.82 59.97 16.25
N MET A 229 58.55 60.37 16.08
CA MET A 229 58.17 61.75 15.77
C MET A 229 58.16 62.66 17.00
N SER A 230 58.52 63.93 16.81
CA SER A 230 58.39 65.01 17.79
C SER A 230 56.93 65.48 17.92
N GLU A 231 56.55 66.06 19.07
CA GLU A 231 55.14 66.44 19.41
C GLU A 231 54.50 67.51 18.50
N ASP A 232 55.26 68.13 17.59
CA ASP A 232 54.83 69.28 16.78
C ASP A 232 54.05 68.91 15.50
N THR A 233 53.82 67.63 15.17
CA THR A 233 53.07 67.22 13.97
C THR A 233 52.16 66.02 14.26
N THR A 234 50.88 66.11 13.89
CA THR A 234 49.92 65.01 14.11
C THR A 234 50.10 63.89 13.08
N LYS A 235 49.72 62.65 13.44
CA LYS A 235 49.88 61.48 12.56
C LYS A 235 49.02 61.62 11.31
N GLU A 236 47.81 62.15 11.48
CA GLU A 236 46.82 62.35 10.43
C GLU A 236 47.30 63.36 9.38
N GLU A 237 47.88 64.49 9.81
CA GLU A 237 48.45 65.50 8.91
C GLU A 237 49.63 64.92 8.09
N LEU A 238 50.47 64.08 8.71
CA LEU A 238 51.56 63.43 7.99
C LEU A 238 51.03 62.41 6.97
N TRP A 239 50.01 61.62 7.31
CA TRP A 239 49.42 60.62 6.42
C TRP A 239 48.83 61.26 5.16
N GLU A 240 48.11 62.37 5.33
CA GLU A 240 47.59 63.17 4.22
C GLU A 240 48.71 63.84 3.40
N SER A 241 49.76 64.35 4.04
CA SER A 241 50.89 64.98 3.34
C SER A 241 51.68 64.01 2.45
N LEU A 242 51.73 62.73 2.83
CA LEU A 242 52.35 61.66 2.04
C LEU A 242 51.44 61.15 0.91
N GLY A 243 50.22 61.68 0.79
CA GLY A 243 49.26 61.31 -0.24
C GLY A 243 48.68 59.89 -0.06
N LEU A 244 48.69 59.37 1.17
CA LEU A 244 48.15 58.05 1.47
C LEU A 244 46.63 58.15 1.67
N GLY A 245 45.85 57.43 0.86
CA GLY A 245 44.40 57.38 0.94
C GLY A 245 43.89 56.13 1.68
N GLY A 246 42.85 56.30 2.50
CA GLY A 246 42.24 55.24 3.33
C GLY A 246 42.22 55.61 4.82
N SER A 247 41.45 54.89 5.63
CA SER A 247 41.53 55.02 7.09
C SER A 247 42.85 54.45 7.60
N ILE A 248 43.48 55.15 8.54
CA ILE A 248 44.62 54.65 9.34
C ILE A 248 44.19 53.36 10.06
#